data_AF-A0A9L0JMN6-F1
#
_entry.id   AF-A0A9L0JMN6-F1
#
_cell.length_a   1.000
_cell.length_b   1.000
_cell.length_c   1.000
_cell.angle_alpha   90.00
_cell.angle_beta   90.00
_cell.angle_gamma   90.00
#
_symmetry.space_group_name_H-M   'P 1'
#
loop_
_entity.id
_entity.type
_entity.pdbx_description
1 polymer ?
#
loop_
_entity_poly.entity_id
_entity_poly.type
_entity_poly.pdbx_seq_one_letter_code
_entity_poly.pdbx_strand_id
1 'polypeptide(L)'
;MEAPLFGFGLTDLPYPGTPPVDTNKGVSAGPASPRLRSALTFLRGSSPCAVGFLQGLCGFVDIGKNTSFFRMCVEFAKFQFNQAQPDEYAYKLLWVGRSQRKHLTWIYLMDLQMGRTICKKHDEDIDNCPLQEGPGEKQVGCTFIVDARPWFSQFTLLNSTCV
;
A
#
# COMPACT_ATOMS: atom_id res chain seq x y z
N MET A 1 24.45 28.37 34.30
CA MET A 1 23.90 29.26 33.27
C MET A 1 23.64 28.39 32.06
N GLU A 2 22.61 27.55 32.15
CA GLU A 2 21.21 27.84 31.75
C GLU A 2 21.00 27.44 30.27
N ALA A 3 20.28 26.33 30.09
CA ALA A 3 19.59 25.94 28.84
C ALA A 3 18.27 26.77 28.72
N PRO A 4 17.42 26.66 27.65
CA PRO A 4 16.63 25.45 27.42
C PRO A 4 16.19 25.11 25.97
N LEU A 5 16.03 23.80 25.76
CA LEU A 5 14.87 23.09 25.17
C LEU A 5 14.26 23.55 23.83
N PHE A 6 14.32 22.65 22.84
CA PHE A 6 13.12 22.26 22.09
C PHE A 6 13.12 20.74 21.93
N GLY A 7 12.34 20.09 22.80
CA GLY A 7 11.86 18.74 22.57
C GLY A 7 10.69 18.80 21.59
N PHE A 8 10.73 17.99 20.54
CA PHE A 8 9.54 17.59 19.82
C PHE A 8 9.29 16.12 20.15
N GLY A 9 8.36 15.91 21.09
CA GLY A 9 7.77 14.60 21.34
C GLY A 9 7.01 14.14 20.09
N LEU A 10 7.28 12.91 19.65
CA LEU A 10 6.60 12.23 18.56
C LEU A 10 5.44 11.40 19.11
N THR A 11 4.50 12.05 19.78
CA THR A 11 3.21 11.48 20.14
C THR A 11 2.16 12.54 19.81
N ASP A 12 1.11 12.12 19.10
CA ASP A 12 -0.10 12.90 18.80
C ASP A 12 -0.04 13.85 17.59
N LEU A 13 0.04 13.28 16.38
CA LEU A 13 -0.61 13.92 15.23
C LEU A 13 -1.99 13.28 15.01
N PRO A 14 -3.10 14.05 15.12
CA PRO A 14 -4.45 13.55 14.89
C PRO A 14 -4.69 13.38 13.39
N TYR A 15 -4.99 12.16 12.95
CA TYR A 15 -5.41 11.91 11.57
C TYR A 15 -6.88 12.34 11.37
N PRO A 16 -7.17 13.23 10.40
CA PRO A 16 -8.53 13.61 10.08
C PRO A 16 -9.20 12.59 9.13
N GLY A 17 -10.40 12.17 9.51
CA GLY A 17 -11.55 11.89 8.64
C GLY A 17 -11.39 10.89 7.50
N THR A 18 -11.90 9.67 7.72
CA THR A 18 -12.27 8.75 6.64
C THR A 18 -13.53 9.25 5.91
N PRO A 19 -13.55 9.36 4.57
CA PRO A 19 -14.80 9.56 3.83
C PRO A 19 -15.57 8.24 3.70
N PRO A 20 -16.91 8.28 3.57
CA PRO A 20 -17.75 7.10 3.49
C PRO A 20 -17.57 6.33 2.17
N VAL A 21 -17.69 5.00 2.24
CA VAL A 21 -17.72 4.09 1.09
C VAL A 21 -19.14 4.04 0.52
N ASP A 22 -19.33 4.57 -0.69
CA ASP A 22 -20.56 4.39 -1.46
C ASP A 22 -20.65 2.95 -1.98
N THR A 23 -21.39 2.11 -1.27
CA THR A 23 -21.86 0.81 -1.75
C THR A 23 -23.27 0.99 -2.28
N ASN A 24 -23.43 1.30 -3.57
CA ASN A 24 -24.59 0.91 -4.39
C ASN A 24 -24.51 1.48 -5.83
N LYS A 25 -24.26 0.61 -6.81
CA LYS A 25 -24.84 0.76 -8.15
C LYS A 25 -24.85 -0.58 -8.90
N GLY A 26 -25.92 -1.34 -8.74
CA GLY A 26 -26.36 -2.30 -9.74
C GLY A 26 -27.04 -1.54 -10.88
N VAL A 27 -26.64 -1.78 -12.12
CA VAL A 27 -27.39 -1.35 -13.30
C VAL A 27 -27.48 -2.51 -14.29
N SER A 28 -28.72 -2.78 -14.66
CA SER A 28 -29.24 -3.81 -15.55
C SER A 28 -28.70 -3.76 -16.98
N ALA A 29 -28.53 -4.94 -17.58
CA ALA A 29 -28.24 -5.11 -19.00
C ALA A 29 -29.48 -4.78 -19.87
N GLY A 30 -29.35 -3.80 -20.77
CA GLY A 30 -30.30 -3.54 -21.86
C GLY A 30 -29.90 -4.27 -23.16
N PRO A 31 -30.80 -4.37 -24.15
CA PRO A 31 -30.61 -5.23 -25.32
C PRO A 31 -29.66 -4.62 -26.37
N ALA A 32 -28.89 -5.48 -27.03
CA ALA A 32 -27.90 -5.10 -28.04
C ALA A 32 -28.56 -4.66 -29.35
N SER A 33 -28.21 -3.46 -29.83
CA SER A 33 -28.52 -2.98 -31.19
C SER A 33 -27.41 -3.40 -32.18
N PRO A 34 -27.74 -3.63 -33.48
CA PRO A 34 -26.77 -4.07 -34.47
C PRO A 34 -25.82 -2.92 -34.87
N ARG A 35 -24.50 -3.14 -34.71
CA ARG A 35 -23.47 -2.18 -35.12
C ARG A 35 -23.22 -2.29 -36.63
N LEU A 36 -23.52 -1.21 -37.35
CA LEU A 36 -23.06 -0.97 -38.72
C LEU A 36 -21.51 -0.86 -38.69
N ARG A 37 -20.81 -1.81 -39.33
CA ARG A 37 -19.34 -1.81 -39.39
C ARG A 37 -18.89 -0.77 -40.41
N SER A 38 -18.63 0.45 -39.97
CA SER A 38 -17.78 1.38 -40.72
C SER A 38 -16.33 0.97 -40.52
N ALA A 39 -15.65 0.60 -41.61
CA ALA A 39 -14.23 0.29 -41.63
C ALA A 39 -13.41 1.58 -41.53
N LEU A 40 -13.39 2.20 -40.34
CA LEU A 40 -12.30 3.10 -39.99
C LEU A 40 -11.16 2.23 -39.48
N THR A 41 -10.12 2.08 -40.30
CA THR A 41 -8.84 1.52 -39.90
C THR A 41 -8.28 2.42 -38.80
N PHE A 42 -8.57 2.09 -37.54
CA PHE A 42 -7.83 2.66 -36.41
C PHE A 42 -6.40 2.19 -36.59
N LEU A 43 -5.51 3.08 -37.01
CA LEU A 43 -4.08 2.94 -36.73
C LEU A 43 -4.02 2.66 -35.23
N ARG A 44 -3.67 1.43 -34.84
CA ARG A 44 -3.38 1.10 -33.45
C ARG A 44 -2.23 2.01 -33.06
N GLY A 45 -2.54 3.16 -32.45
CA GLY A 45 -1.54 3.97 -31.80
C GLY A 45 -0.88 3.07 -30.76
N SER A 46 0.33 2.61 -31.05
CA SER A 46 1.14 1.91 -30.06
C SER A 46 1.28 2.88 -28.91
N SER A 47 0.71 2.55 -27.75
CA SER A 47 0.97 3.31 -26.53
C SER A 47 2.48 3.50 -26.44
N PRO A 48 2.99 4.71 -26.17
CA PRO A 48 4.43 4.93 -26.03
C PRO A 48 5.06 4.04 -24.93
N CYS A 49 4.23 3.42 -24.09
CA CYS A 49 4.62 2.41 -23.10
C CYS A 49 4.98 1.02 -23.70
N ALA A 50 4.57 0.73 -24.94
CA ALA A 50 4.72 -0.59 -25.58
C ALA A 50 5.92 -0.68 -26.56
N VAL A 51 6.57 0.46 -26.85
CA VAL A 51 7.81 0.47 -27.64
C VAL A 51 8.96 0.25 -26.66
N GLY A 52 9.66 -0.89 -26.78
CA GLY A 52 10.67 -1.41 -25.85
C GLY A 52 11.91 -0.55 -25.58
N PHE A 53 11.91 0.74 -25.94
CA PHE A 53 12.96 1.71 -25.60
C PHE A 53 12.64 2.53 -24.33
N LEU A 54 11.39 2.51 -23.82
CA LEU A 54 10.95 3.33 -22.67
C LEU A 54 10.33 2.50 -21.53
N GLN A 55 10.75 1.24 -21.35
CA GLN A 55 10.23 0.34 -20.31
C GLN A 55 10.38 0.87 -18.86
N GLY A 56 11.23 1.89 -18.63
CA GLY A 56 11.42 2.51 -17.31
C GLY A 56 10.56 3.74 -17.01
N LEU A 57 9.97 4.42 -18.00
CA LEU A 57 9.31 5.72 -17.79
C LEU A 57 7.84 5.63 -17.35
N CYS A 58 7.17 4.52 -17.66
CA CYS A 58 5.77 4.28 -17.34
C CYS A 58 5.55 3.20 -16.28
N GLY A 59 6.61 2.53 -15.85
CA GLY A 59 6.57 1.35 -15.00
C GLY A 59 6.98 1.59 -13.55
N PHE A 60 7.07 0.49 -12.81
CA PHE A 60 7.70 0.42 -11.51
C PHE A 60 9.20 0.20 -11.68
N VAL A 61 10.01 0.97 -10.95
CA VAL A 61 11.46 0.82 -10.87
C VAL A 61 11.85 0.39 -9.47
N ASP A 62 12.86 -0.49 -9.37
CA ASP A 62 13.37 -0.92 -8.07
C ASP A 62 14.02 0.24 -7.33
N ILE A 63 13.80 0.28 -6.02
CA ILE A 63 14.36 1.28 -5.11
C ILE A 63 14.95 0.60 -3.87
N GLY A 64 15.89 1.29 -3.22
CA GLY A 64 16.45 0.83 -1.96
C GLY A 64 15.41 0.76 -0.84
N LYS A 65 15.36 -0.37 -0.14
CA LYS A 65 14.48 -0.61 1.02
C LYS A 65 14.73 0.34 2.19
N ASN A 66 15.91 0.98 2.24
CA ASN A 66 16.28 1.95 3.26
C ASN A 66 15.79 3.38 2.99
N THR A 67 15.16 3.64 1.84
CA THR A 67 14.63 4.97 1.50
C THR A 67 13.56 5.38 2.52
N SER A 68 13.65 6.61 3.05
CA SER A 68 12.75 7.10 4.11
C SER A 68 11.27 6.95 3.78
N PHE A 69 10.84 7.42 2.61
CA PHE A 69 9.44 7.32 2.17
C PHE A 69 8.97 5.89 1.97
N PHE A 70 9.84 5.01 1.49
CA PHE A 70 9.50 3.59 1.35
C PHE A 70 9.26 2.95 2.71
N ARG A 71 10.14 3.20 3.69
CA ARG A 71 9.96 2.72 5.07
C ARG A 71 8.65 3.22 5.67
N MET A 72 8.33 4.50 5.50
CA MET A 72 7.06 5.06 5.96
C MET A 72 5.85 4.39 5.29
N CYS A 73 5.93 4.06 4.00
CA CYS A 73 4.86 3.34 3.30
C CYS A 73 4.70 1.90 3.81
N VAL A 74 5.80 1.21 4.17
CA VAL A 74 5.77 -0.13 4.77
C VAL A 74 5.06 -0.08 6.12
N GLU A 75 5.41 0.87 6.98
CA GLU A 75 4.76 1.07 8.27
C GLU A 75 3.26 1.36 8.13
N PHE A 76 2.92 2.25 7.21
CA PHE A 76 1.53 2.56 6.88
C PHE A 76 0.76 1.33 6.37
N ALA A 77 1.33 0.56 5.45
CA ALA A 77 0.69 -0.64 4.89
C ALA A 77 0.46 -1.71 5.97
N LYS A 78 1.47 -1.96 6.82
CA LYS A 78 1.35 -2.87 7.97
C LYS A 78 0.27 -2.43 8.95
N PHE A 79 0.20 -1.14 9.25
CA PHE A 79 -0.84 -0.58 10.13
C PHE A 79 -2.24 -0.78 9.54
N GLN A 80 -2.43 -0.43 8.27
CA GLN A 80 -3.71 -0.63 7.56
C GLN A 80 -4.12 -2.10 7.54
N PHE A 81 -3.16 -2.99 7.28
CA PHE A 81 -3.40 -4.43 7.31
C PHE A 81 -3.88 -4.88 8.70
N ASN A 82 -3.18 -4.51 9.76
CA ASN A 82 -3.56 -4.89 11.12
C ASN A 82 -4.96 -4.40 11.49
N GLN A 83 -5.32 -3.17 11.12
CA GLN A 83 -6.66 -2.63 11.37
C GLN A 83 -7.75 -3.38 10.59
N ALA A 84 -7.49 -3.72 9.32
CA ALA A 84 -8.47 -4.36 8.45
C ALA A 84 -8.60 -5.87 8.66
N GLN A 85 -7.56 -6.55 9.16
CA GLN A 85 -7.62 -7.98 9.42
C GLN A 85 -8.68 -8.29 10.49
N PRO A 86 -9.36 -9.44 10.46
CA PRO A 86 -10.30 -9.83 11.50
C PRO A 86 -9.66 -10.56 12.70
N ASP A 87 -8.41 -11.03 12.56
CA ASP A 87 -7.67 -11.73 13.62
C ASP A 87 -7.57 -10.87 14.89
N GLU A 88 -7.58 -11.42 16.10
CA GLU A 88 -7.42 -10.61 17.33
C GLU A 88 -5.96 -10.16 17.52
N TYR A 89 -5.04 -10.98 17.04
CA TYR A 89 -3.60 -10.77 17.18
C TYR A 89 -3.07 -9.82 16.12
N ALA A 90 -2.01 -9.11 16.50
CA ALA A 90 -1.27 -8.27 15.60
C ALA A 90 -0.35 -9.10 14.68
N TYR A 91 -0.01 -8.52 13.54
CA TYR A 91 0.94 -9.05 12.58
C TYR A 91 2.12 -8.09 12.47
N LYS A 92 3.32 -8.63 12.60
CA LYS A 92 4.56 -7.87 12.44
C LYS A 92 5.25 -8.19 11.12
N LEU A 93 6.07 -7.26 10.65
CA LEU A 93 6.86 -7.45 9.43
C LEU A 93 7.97 -8.48 9.66
N LEU A 94 8.06 -9.47 8.78
CA LEU A 94 9.15 -10.45 8.75
C LEU A 94 10.18 -10.08 7.69
N TRP A 95 9.69 -9.76 6.49
CA TRP A 95 10.53 -9.54 5.32
C TRP A 95 9.85 -8.62 4.31
N VAL A 96 10.67 -7.83 3.63
CA VAL A 96 10.26 -7.03 2.47
C VAL A 96 10.78 -7.73 1.22
N GLY A 97 9.86 -8.19 0.36
CA GLY A 97 10.14 -8.72 -0.97
C GLY A 97 10.44 -7.61 -1.97
N ARG A 98 9.50 -7.34 -2.88
CA ARG A 98 9.58 -6.24 -3.85
C ARG A 98 9.61 -4.88 -3.13
N SER A 99 10.41 -3.97 -3.68
CA SER A 99 10.58 -2.59 -3.21
C SER A 99 10.69 -1.70 -4.43
N GLN A 100 9.54 -1.24 -4.94
CA GLN A 100 9.47 -0.52 -6.19
C GLN A 100 8.71 0.79 -6.06
N ARG A 101 9.06 1.76 -6.91
CA ARG A 101 8.35 3.03 -7.05
C ARG A 101 7.94 3.23 -8.50
N LYS A 102 6.71 3.68 -8.74
CA LYS A 102 6.28 4.04 -10.09
C LYS A 102 7.01 5.30 -10.53
N HIS A 103 7.60 5.25 -11.72
CA HIS A 103 8.48 6.29 -12.25
C HIS A 103 7.86 7.70 -12.18
N LEU A 104 8.65 8.68 -11.72
CA LEU A 104 8.24 10.08 -11.48
C LEU A 104 7.03 10.29 -10.56
N THR A 105 6.60 9.26 -9.82
CA THR A 105 5.53 9.37 -8.83
C THR A 105 6.05 9.03 -7.43
N TRP A 106 5.17 9.19 -6.44
CA TRP A 106 5.37 8.75 -5.07
C TRP A 106 4.50 7.53 -4.74
N ILE A 107 4.17 6.75 -5.77
CA ILE A 107 3.41 5.51 -5.65
C ILE A 107 4.39 4.36 -5.51
N TYR A 108 4.26 3.61 -4.42
CA TYR A 108 5.12 2.50 -4.06
C TYR A 108 4.39 1.17 -4.24
N LEU A 109 5.07 0.19 -4.81
CA LEU A 109 4.65 -1.20 -4.88
C LEU A 109 5.60 -2.01 -4.01
N MET A 110 5.04 -2.74 -3.04
CA MET A 110 5.82 -3.51 -2.08
C MET A 110 5.18 -4.86 -1.83
N ASP A 111 6.02 -5.88 -1.67
CA ASP A 111 5.58 -7.17 -1.10
C ASP A 111 6.09 -7.27 0.32
N LEU A 112 5.19 -7.54 1.24
CA LEU A 112 5.48 -7.70 2.65
C LEU A 112 5.09 -9.10 3.08
N GLN A 113 6.02 -9.78 3.74
CA GLN A 113 5.73 -11.00 4.47
C GLN A 113 5.56 -10.62 5.93
N MET A 114 4.42 -10.99 6.50
CA MET A 114 4.05 -10.65 7.87
C MET A 114 3.73 -11.91 8.66
N GLY A 115 4.04 -11.89 9.95
CA GLY A 115 3.84 -13.01 10.87
C GLY A 115 2.98 -12.61 12.05
N ARG A 116 2.08 -13.50 12.46
CA ARG A 116 1.23 -13.30 13.63
C ARG A 116 2.07 -13.27 14.90
N THR A 117 1.75 -12.34 15.79
CA THR A 117 2.40 -12.17 17.08
C THR A 117 1.53 -12.68 18.21
N ILE A 118 2.08 -12.73 19.42
CA ILE A 118 1.30 -13.04 20.62
C ILE A 118 0.52 -11.84 21.18
N CYS A 119 0.82 -10.64 20.69
CA CYS A 119 0.20 -9.40 21.15
C CYS A 119 -1.09 -9.12 20.39
N LYS A 120 -2.03 -8.45 21.04
CA LYS A 120 -3.25 -7.96 20.43
C LYS A 120 -2.98 -6.70 19.62
N LYS A 121 -3.89 -6.37 18.70
CA LYS A 121 -3.75 -5.21 17.78
C LYS A 121 -3.68 -3.83 18.44
N HIS A 122 -4.08 -3.72 19.70
CA HIS A 122 -4.10 -2.46 20.43
C HIS A 122 -3.14 -2.48 21.63
N ASP A 123 -2.27 -3.49 21.69
CA ASP A 123 -1.18 -3.49 22.65
C ASP A 123 -0.13 -2.46 22.23
N GLU A 124 0.56 -1.91 23.21
CA GLU A 124 1.68 -1.02 22.99
C GLU A 124 2.84 -1.81 22.36
N ASP A 125 3.57 -1.18 21.43
CA ASP A 125 4.82 -1.71 20.88
C ASP A 125 4.74 -3.09 20.16
N ILE A 126 3.84 -3.19 19.18
CA ILE A 126 3.66 -4.37 18.32
C ILE A 126 4.98 -4.77 17.60
N ASP A 127 5.87 -3.82 17.33
CA ASP A 127 7.10 -4.06 16.58
C ASP A 127 8.12 -4.90 17.36
N ASN A 128 8.17 -4.74 18.67
CA ASN A 128 9.01 -5.56 19.55
C ASN A 128 8.30 -6.84 20.01
N CYS A 129 7.04 -7.04 19.65
CA CYS A 129 6.29 -8.24 20.03
C CYS A 129 6.88 -9.52 19.39
N PRO A 130 7.04 -10.61 20.16
CA PRO A 130 7.51 -11.87 19.62
C PRO A 130 6.45 -12.52 18.72
N LEU A 131 6.93 -13.34 17.77
CA LEU A 131 6.06 -14.13 16.90
C LEU A 131 5.37 -15.22 17.71
N GLN A 132 4.18 -15.59 17.27
CA GLN A 132 3.49 -16.74 17.83
C GLN A 132 4.08 -18.03 17.27
N GLU A 133 4.43 -18.95 18.15
CA GLU A 133 4.99 -20.26 17.81
C GLU A 133 3.95 -21.38 17.98
N GLY A 134 4.16 -22.50 17.28
CA GLY A 134 3.36 -23.71 17.43
C GLY A 134 2.04 -23.69 16.63
N PRO A 135 0.94 -24.27 17.16
CA PRO A 135 -0.33 -24.40 16.43
C PRO A 135 -0.97 -23.08 16.00
N GLY A 136 -0.53 -21.98 16.61
CA GLY A 136 -0.98 -20.63 16.30
C GLY A 136 -0.01 -19.83 15.43
N GLU A 137 1.04 -20.44 14.90
CA GLU A 137 1.89 -19.74 13.95
C GLU A 137 1.10 -19.47 12.64
N LYS A 138 1.16 -18.23 12.17
CA LYS A 138 0.56 -17.85 10.90
C LYS A 138 1.42 -16.79 10.22
N GLN A 139 1.66 -16.99 8.94
CA GLN A 139 2.34 -16.02 8.08
C GLN A 139 1.46 -15.70 6.88
N VAL A 140 1.59 -14.49 6.36
CA VAL A 140 0.82 -14.00 5.22
C VAL A 140 1.73 -13.19 4.31
N GLY A 141 1.60 -13.42 3.01
CA GLY A 141 2.27 -12.64 1.98
C GLY A 141 1.29 -11.65 1.39
N CYS A 142 1.63 -10.36 1.40
CA CYS A 142 0.76 -9.31 0.86
C CYS A 142 1.51 -8.42 -0.11
N THR A 143 0.85 -8.07 -1.22
CA THR A 143 1.27 -7.02 -2.14
C THR A 143 0.44 -5.77 -1.86
N PHE A 144 1.14 -4.65 -1.63
CA PHE A 144 0.54 -3.34 -1.37
C PHE A 144 0.94 -2.32 -2.43
N ILE A 145 0.01 -1.44 -2.76
CA ILE A 145 0.26 -0.23 -3.54
C ILE A 145 -0.14 0.98 -2.69
N VAL A 146 0.81 1.86 -2.39
CA VAL A 146 0.60 3.03 -1.52
C VAL A 146 1.00 4.31 -2.27
N ASP A 147 0.11 5.31 -2.29
CA ASP A 147 0.42 6.68 -2.73
C ASP A 147 0.86 7.50 -1.51
N ALA A 148 2.11 7.96 -1.50
CA ALA A 148 2.61 8.89 -0.51
C ALA A 148 2.58 10.31 -1.08
N ARG A 149 2.00 11.26 -0.35
CA ARG A 149 1.98 12.68 -0.74
C ARG A 149 2.76 13.50 0.27
N PRO A 150 4.09 13.66 0.07
CA PRO A 150 4.96 14.32 1.06
C PRO A 150 4.51 15.73 1.43
N TRP A 151 4.02 16.49 0.45
CA TRP A 151 3.53 17.87 0.63
C TRP A 151 2.33 18.00 1.56
N PHE A 152 1.57 16.91 1.71
CA PHE A 152 0.36 16.86 2.54
C PHE A 152 0.51 15.90 3.72
N SER A 153 1.71 15.33 3.92
CA SER A 153 1.99 14.28 4.92
C SER A 153 0.94 13.16 4.92
N GLN A 154 0.43 12.81 3.73
CA GLN A 154 -0.69 11.91 3.56
C GLN A 154 -0.24 10.61 2.88
N PHE A 155 -0.77 9.49 3.35
CA PHE A 155 -0.60 8.18 2.73
C PHE A 155 -1.97 7.62 2.36
N THR A 156 -2.08 7.05 1.17
CA THR A 156 -3.33 6.41 0.69
C THR A 156 -3.03 4.99 0.24
N LEU A 157 -3.78 4.03 0.79
CA LEU A 157 -3.74 2.65 0.33
C LEU A 157 -4.53 2.54 -0.98
N LEU A 158 -3.85 2.29 -2.10
CA LEU A 158 -4.48 2.14 -3.41
C LEU A 158 -4.91 0.69 -3.68
N ASN A 159 -4.12 -0.27 -3.21
CA ASN A 159 -4.43 -1.70 -3.34
C ASN A 159 -3.75 -2.50 -2.23
N SER A 160 -4.44 -3.54 -1.76
CA SER A 160 -3.89 -4.57 -0.87
C SER A 160 -4.42 -5.93 -1.32
N THR A 161 -3.51 -6.84 -1.68
CA THR A 161 -3.85 -8.22 -2.03
C THR A 161 -2.98 -9.16 -1.19
N CYS A 162 -3.57 -10.13 -0.51
CA CYS A 162 -2.87 -11.07 0.35
C CYS A 162 -3.19 -12.51 -0.03
N VAL A 163 -2.23 -13.42 0.18
CA VAL A 163 -2.34 -14.86 -0.08
C VAL A 163 -1.99 -15.70 1.14
#